data_AF-A0A973KJ24-F1
#
_entry.id   AF-A0A973KJ24-F1
#
_cell.length_a   1.000
_cell.length_b   1.000
_cell.length_c   1.000
_cell.angle_alpha   90.00
_cell.angle_beta   90.00
_cell.angle_gamma   90.00
#
_symmetry.space_group_name_H-M   'P 1'
#
loop_
_entity.id
_entity.type
_entity.pdbx_description
1 polymer ?
#
loop_
_entity_poly.entity_id
_entity_poly.type
_entity_poly.pdbx_seq_one_letter_code
_entity_poly.pdbx_strand_id
1 'polypeptide(L)'
;MDLGVLDHVIKSVREVTTHTRAAAPNAEPPPAAAADIYQWMIEATPHLDVERKMIRDAMIYRQGLEHALEMNDEDVVGLEPCPSCACWGLFWQSDHQKAMCANRRCNDRLGQPSMWTLQQLARHHVARKYADRKTAT
;
A
#
# COMPACT_ATOMS: atom_id res chain seq x y z
N MET A 1 -16.29 5.55 -19.89
CA MET A 1 -15.72 5.48 -18.53
C MET A 1 -16.22 4.19 -17.92
N ASP A 2 -15.30 3.33 -17.49
CA ASP A 2 -15.62 2.04 -16.89
C ASP A 2 -16.25 2.24 -15.50
N LEU A 3 -17.40 1.62 -15.24
CA LEU A 3 -18.11 1.73 -13.96
C LEU A 3 -17.27 1.14 -12.81
N GLY A 4 -16.47 0.10 -13.07
CA GLY A 4 -15.61 -0.52 -12.05
C GLY A 4 -14.50 0.42 -11.58
N VAL A 5 -13.90 1.18 -12.50
CA VAL A 5 -12.86 2.17 -12.16
C VAL A 5 -13.45 3.31 -11.33
N LEU A 6 -14.65 3.79 -11.66
CA LEU A 6 -15.31 4.84 -10.87
C LEU A 6 -15.63 4.34 -9.45
N ASP A 7 -16.18 3.14 -9.31
CA ASP A 7 -16.49 2.53 -8.01
C ASP A 7 -15.23 2.36 -7.16
N HIS A 8 -14.12 1.94 -7.77
CA HIS A 8 -12.83 1.86 -7.08
C HIS A 8 -12.39 3.22 -6.56
N VAL A 9 -12.38 4.26 -7.41
CA VAL A 9 -11.97 5.61 -7.01
C VAL A 9 -12.83 6.13 -5.86
N ILE A 10 -14.15 5.96 -5.92
CA ILE A 10 -15.07 6.38 -4.84
C ILE A 10 -14.75 5.65 -3.53
N LYS A 11 -14.49 4.33 -3.60
CA LYS A 11 -14.14 3.53 -2.43
C LYS A 11 -12.81 3.97 -1.82
N SER A 12 -11.79 4.22 -2.63
CA SER A 12 -10.46 4.67 -2.20
C SER A 12 -10.54 6.06 -1.53
N VAL A 13 -11.25 7.01 -2.15
CA VAL A 13 -11.49 8.35 -1.56
C VAL A 13 -12.24 8.25 -0.24
N ARG A 14 -13.28 7.41 -0.16
CA ARG A 14 -14.03 7.20 1.08
C ARG A 14 -13.15 6.65 2.18
N GLU A 15 -12.33 5.64 1.89
CA GLU A 15 -11.40 5.06 2.86
C GLU A 15 -10.42 6.10 3.40
N VAL A 16 -9.78 6.88 2.51
CA VAL A 16 -8.85 7.96 2.90
C VAL A 16 -9.56 9.01 3.75
N THR A 17 -10.76 9.42 3.37
CA THR A 17 -11.56 10.41 4.12
C THR A 17 -11.92 9.89 5.51
N THR A 18 -12.39 8.65 5.61
CA THR A 18 -12.74 8.03 6.89
C THR A 18 -11.53 7.91 7.80
N HIS A 19 -10.40 7.42 7.28
CA HIS A 19 -9.16 7.30 8.05
C HIS A 19 -8.66 8.67 8.53
N THR A 20 -8.65 9.67 7.63
CA THR A 20 -8.17 11.02 7.95
C THR A 20 -9.03 11.66 9.02
N ARG A 21 -10.36 11.60 8.92
CA ARG A 21 -11.27 12.18 9.95
C ARG A 21 -11.20 11.45 11.28
N ALA A 22 -10.95 10.14 11.28
CA ALA A 22 -10.73 9.40 12.53
C ALA A 22 -9.46 9.87 13.26
N ALA A 23 -8.42 10.25 12.51
CA ALA A 23 -7.16 10.73 13.04
C ALA A 23 -7.14 12.24 13.35
N ALA A 24 -7.85 13.03 12.54
CA ALA A 24 -7.94 14.49 12.58
C ALA A 24 -9.41 14.92 12.38
N PRO A 25 -10.24 14.91 13.44
CA PRO A 25 -11.69 15.18 13.32
C PRO A 25 -12.01 16.59 12.77
N ASN A 26 -11.11 17.55 12.99
CA ASN A 26 -11.26 18.94 12.55
C ASN A 26 -10.53 19.23 11.23
N ALA A 27 -10.12 18.21 10.48
CA ALA A 27 -9.51 18.39 9.18
C ALA A 27 -10.44 19.19 8.24
N GLU A 28 -9.84 20.05 7.41
CA GLU A 28 -10.56 20.76 6.36
C GLU A 28 -11.30 19.79 5.43
N PRO A 29 -12.34 20.24 4.71
CA PRO A 29 -13.04 19.40 3.74
C PRO A 29 -12.08 18.72 2.76
N PRO A 30 -12.31 17.45 2.39
CA PRO A 30 -11.48 16.78 1.39
C PRO A 30 -11.59 17.50 0.04
N PRO A 31 -10.53 17.44 -0.79
CA PRO A 31 -10.52 18.07 -2.10
C PRO A 31 -11.57 17.45 -3.04
N ALA A 32 -12.06 18.24 -3.98
CA ALA A 32 -13.00 17.76 -5.00
C ALA A 32 -12.34 16.82 -6.02
N ALA A 33 -11.05 17.04 -6.31
CA ALA A 33 -10.28 16.20 -7.22
C ALA A 33 -9.70 15.00 -6.46
N ALA A 34 -9.98 13.79 -6.94
CA ALA A 34 -9.48 12.56 -6.34
C ALA A 34 -7.93 12.47 -6.36
N ALA A 35 -7.28 13.11 -7.34
CA ALA A 35 -5.82 13.14 -7.44
C ALA A 35 -5.14 13.79 -6.23
N ASP A 36 -5.82 14.72 -5.55
CA ASP A 36 -5.25 15.49 -4.43
C ASP A 36 -5.52 14.83 -3.07
N ILE A 37 -6.28 13.72 -3.03
CA ILE A 37 -6.79 13.15 -1.78
C ILE A 37 -5.67 12.68 -0.83
N TYR A 38 -4.59 12.12 -1.37
CA TYR A 38 -3.46 11.65 -0.58
C TYR A 38 -2.63 12.81 -0.01
N GLN A 39 -2.45 13.87 -0.80
CA GLN A 39 -1.74 15.07 -0.34
C GLN A 39 -2.53 15.72 0.81
N TRP A 40 -3.85 15.88 0.65
CA TRP A 40 -4.74 16.35 1.71
C TRP A 40 -4.63 15.49 2.98
N MET A 41 -4.63 14.17 2.86
CA MET A 41 -4.46 13.27 4.02
C MET A 41 -3.13 13.53 4.74
N ILE A 42 -2.03 13.71 4.01
CA ILE A 42 -0.70 13.99 4.57
C ILE A 42 -0.69 15.33 5.32
N GLU A 43 -1.25 16.38 4.70
CA GLU A 43 -1.33 17.74 5.24
C GLU A 43 -2.28 17.87 6.44
N ALA A 44 -3.34 17.07 6.49
CA ALA A 44 -4.27 17.03 7.61
C ALA A 44 -3.73 16.26 8.82
N THR A 45 -2.70 15.42 8.63
CA THR A 45 -2.17 14.51 9.67
C THR A 45 -0.68 14.69 10.05
N PRO A 46 -0.08 15.90 10.02
CA PRO A 46 1.35 16.09 10.32
C PRO A 46 1.66 15.86 11.81
N HIS A 47 0.66 16.02 12.67
CA HIS A 47 0.76 15.91 14.13
C HIS A 47 0.76 14.45 14.63
N LEU A 48 0.47 13.47 13.76
CA LEU A 48 0.46 12.07 14.15
C LEU A 48 1.84 11.60 14.62
N ASP A 49 1.85 10.67 15.58
CA ASP A 49 3.05 9.94 15.97
C ASP A 49 3.57 9.07 14.80
N VAL A 50 4.78 8.53 14.97
CA VAL A 50 5.46 7.75 13.92
C VAL A 50 4.65 6.52 13.52
N GLU A 51 4.07 5.79 14.48
CA GLU A 51 3.33 4.57 14.20
C GLU A 51 2.08 4.87 13.35
N ARG A 52 1.32 5.90 13.73
CA ARG A 52 0.15 6.34 12.98
C ARG A 52 0.50 6.90 11.60
N LYS A 53 1.64 7.60 11.47
CA LYS A 53 2.18 8.01 10.15
C LYS A 53 2.54 6.81 9.29
N MET A 54 3.14 5.77 9.85
CA MET A 54 3.45 4.54 9.12
C MET A 54 2.17 3.83 8.65
N ILE A 55 1.11 3.79 9.47
CA ILE A 55 -0.20 3.22 9.08
C ILE A 55 -0.80 4.01 7.91
N ARG A 56 -0.81 5.34 8.01
CA ARG A 56 -1.25 6.24 6.92
C ARG A 56 -0.45 5.99 5.64
N ASP A 57 0.87 6.02 5.72
CA ASP A 57 1.74 5.87 4.55
C ASP A 57 1.57 4.48 3.92
N ALA A 58 1.32 3.44 4.73
CA ALA A 58 1.04 2.09 4.23
C ALA A 58 -0.33 2.00 3.55
N MET A 59 -1.34 2.77 3.99
CA MET A 59 -2.62 2.87 3.29
C MET A 59 -2.44 3.51 1.91
N ILE A 60 -1.74 4.65 1.84
CA ILE A 60 -1.46 5.35 0.57
C ILE A 60 -0.72 4.43 -0.39
N TYR A 61 0.34 3.77 0.09
CA TYR A 61 1.14 2.87 -0.74
C TYR A 61 0.33 1.64 -1.21
N ARG A 62 -0.50 1.05 -0.34
CA ARG A 62 -1.39 -0.06 -0.71
C ARG A 62 -2.34 0.35 -1.84
N GLN A 63 -3.04 1.48 -1.72
CA GLN A 63 -3.96 1.93 -2.77
C GLN A 63 -3.21 2.27 -4.07
N GLY A 64 -1.97 2.76 -3.98
CA GLY A 64 -1.09 2.92 -5.16
C GLY A 64 -0.83 1.60 -5.90
N LEU A 65 -0.54 0.51 -5.17
CA LEU A 65 -0.40 -0.81 -5.78
C LEU A 65 -1.72 -1.31 -6.38
N GLU A 66 -2.84 -1.10 -5.69
CA GLU A 66 -4.17 -1.49 -6.19
C GLU A 66 -4.49 -0.78 -7.51
N HIS A 67 -4.26 0.53 -7.59
CA HIS A 67 -4.48 1.30 -8.82
C HIS A 67 -3.63 0.77 -9.99
N ALA A 68 -2.36 0.46 -9.75
CA ALA A 68 -1.49 -0.08 -10.79
C ALA A 68 -1.99 -1.44 -11.29
N LEU A 69 -2.38 -2.34 -10.38
CA LEU A 69 -2.94 -3.64 -10.73
C LEU A 69 -4.26 -3.52 -11.51
N GLU A 70 -5.12 -2.55 -11.17
CA GLU A 70 -6.34 -2.28 -11.94
C GLU A 70 -6.06 -1.75 -13.35
N MET A 71 -4.90 -1.11 -13.56
CA MET A 71 -4.41 -0.72 -14.87
C MET A 71 -3.67 -1.85 -15.60
N ASN A 72 -3.68 -3.08 -15.06
CA ASN A 72 -2.91 -4.25 -15.53
C ASN A 72 -1.38 -4.04 -15.51
N ASP A 73 -0.89 -3.15 -14.65
CA ASP A 73 0.53 -3.00 -14.37
C ASP A 73 0.88 -3.92 -13.18
N GLU A 74 1.16 -5.19 -13.47
CA GLU A 74 1.53 -6.20 -12.46
C GLU A 74 3.01 -6.10 -12.02
N ASP A 75 3.86 -5.46 -12.82
CA ASP A 75 5.29 -5.35 -12.58
C ASP A 75 5.61 -4.53 -11.32
N VAL A 76 4.69 -3.64 -10.89
CA VAL A 76 4.80 -2.90 -9.63
C VAL A 76 5.02 -3.79 -8.41
N VAL A 77 4.51 -5.02 -8.42
CA VAL A 77 4.71 -5.99 -7.33
C VAL A 77 6.14 -6.53 -7.34
N GLY A 78 6.74 -6.71 -8.52
CA GLY A 78 8.13 -7.16 -8.68
C GLY A 78 9.16 -6.10 -8.27
N LEU A 79 8.75 -4.83 -8.17
CA LEU A 79 9.56 -3.74 -7.62
C LEU A 79 9.62 -3.74 -6.09
N GLU A 80 8.94 -4.66 -5.42
CA GLU A 80 9.07 -4.83 -3.97
C GLU A 80 9.93 -6.06 -3.63
N PRO A 81 10.87 -5.93 -2.67
CA PRO A 81 11.58 -7.09 -2.17
C PRO A 81 10.65 -7.94 -1.30
N CYS A 82 10.82 -9.26 -1.40
CA CYS A 82 10.07 -10.21 -0.60
C CYS A 82 10.24 -9.95 0.91
N PRO A 83 9.14 -9.77 1.67
CA PRO A 83 9.17 -9.60 3.13
C PRO A 83 9.95 -10.66 3.91
N SER A 84 10.07 -11.88 3.38
CA SER A 84 10.73 -13.00 4.07
C SER A 84 12.21 -13.13 3.72
N CYS A 85 12.57 -13.10 2.44
CA CYS A 85 13.94 -13.38 1.99
C CYS A 85 14.66 -12.19 1.33
N ALA A 86 14.00 -11.03 1.25
CA ALA A 86 14.49 -9.79 0.65
C ALA A 86 14.90 -9.88 -0.84
N CYS A 87 14.56 -10.96 -1.56
CA CYS A 87 14.82 -11.04 -2.99
C CYS A 87 13.78 -10.26 -3.81
N TRP A 88 14.15 -9.87 -5.03
CA TRP A 88 13.31 -9.11 -5.97
C TRP A 88 12.55 -10.06 -6.92
N GLY A 89 11.98 -11.11 -6.34
CA GLY A 89 11.34 -12.21 -7.07
C GLY A 89 9.84 -12.31 -6.81
N LEU A 90 9.21 -11.21 -6.40
CA LEU A 90 7.76 -11.17 -6.23
C LEU A 90 7.09 -11.04 -7.60
N PHE A 91 5.95 -11.68 -7.76
CA PHE A 91 5.06 -11.49 -8.90
C PHE A 91 3.61 -11.50 -8.40
N TRP A 92 2.72 -10.81 -9.09
CA TRP A 92 1.31 -10.81 -8.76
C TRP A 92 0.65 -12.09 -9.25
N GLN A 93 -0.24 -12.65 -8.45
CA GLN A 93 -1.07 -13.79 -8.84
C GLN A 93 -2.54 -13.44 -8.63
N SER A 94 -3.19 -13.13 -9.75
CA SER A 94 -4.53 -12.55 -9.80
C SER A 94 -5.61 -13.46 -9.22
N ASP A 95 -5.50 -14.79 -9.33
CA ASP A 95 -6.53 -15.71 -8.81
C ASP A 95 -6.60 -15.74 -7.28
N HIS A 96 -5.49 -15.50 -6.56
CA HIS A 96 -5.50 -15.39 -5.10
C HIS A 96 -5.42 -13.95 -4.60
N GLN A 97 -5.26 -12.97 -5.49
CA GLN A 97 -5.06 -11.55 -5.16
C GLN A 97 -3.90 -11.38 -4.17
N LYS A 98 -2.76 -12.03 -4.47
CA LYS A 98 -1.56 -12.03 -3.64
C LYS A 98 -0.29 -11.94 -4.47
N ALA A 99 0.74 -11.36 -3.86
CA ALA A 99 2.10 -11.42 -4.35
C ALA A 99 2.75 -12.74 -3.91
N MET A 100 3.35 -13.46 -4.86
CA MET A 100 4.03 -14.74 -4.64
C MET A 100 5.54 -14.57 -4.82
N CYS A 101 6.32 -15.21 -3.95
CA CYS A 101 7.78 -15.21 -4.10
C CYS A 101 8.24 -16.40 -4.95
N ALA A 102 8.97 -16.12 -6.04
CA ALA A 102 9.56 -17.15 -6.91
C ALA A 102 10.78 -17.86 -6.28
N ASN A 103 11.34 -17.33 -5.19
CA ASN A 103 12.49 -17.94 -4.53
C ASN A 103 12.07 -19.19 -3.76
N ARG A 104 12.60 -20.35 -4.16
CA ARG A 104 12.33 -21.66 -3.52
C ARG A 104 12.63 -21.69 -2.01
N ARG A 105 13.47 -20.79 -1.50
CA ARG A 105 13.72 -20.64 -0.04
C ARG A 105 12.50 -20.12 0.72
N CYS A 106 11.57 -19.47 0.04
CA CYS A 106 10.29 -19.03 0.61
C CYS A 106 9.19 -20.08 0.48
N ASN A 107 9.51 -21.31 0.06
CA ASN A 107 8.53 -22.38 0.03
C ASN A 107 8.38 -23.00 1.41
N ASP A 108 7.15 -23.36 1.77
CA ASP A 108 6.87 -24.16 2.96
C ASP A 108 7.30 -25.63 2.79
N ARG A 109 7.06 -26.47 3.81
CA ARG A 109 7.41 -27.90 3.78
C ARG A 109 6.66 -28.71 2.71
N LEU A 110 5.54 -28.18 2.20
CA LEU A 110 4.75 -28.77 1.13
C LEU A 110 5.14 -28.21 -0.25
N GLY A 111 6.14 -27.32 -0.31
CA GLY A 111 6.58 -26.68 -1.53
C GLY A 111 5.75 -25.47 -1.96
N GLN A 112 4.79 -25.01 -1.14
CA GLN A 112 3.97 -23.84 -1.46
C GLN A 112 4.75 -22.55 -1.20
N PRO A 113 4.82 -21.62 -2.17
CA PRO A 113 5.56 -20.37 -1.99
C PRO A 113 4.85 -19.46 -0.98
N SER A 114 5.63 -18.66 -0.26
CA SER A 114 5.10 -17.60 0.60
C SER A 114 4.30 -16.59 -0.22
N MET A 115 3.14 -16.20 0.31
CA MET A 115 2.20 -15.29 -0.34
C MET A 115 1.90 -14.08 0.54
N TRP A 116 1.84 -12.89 -0.06
CA TRP A 116 1.63 -11.63 0.64
C TRP A 116 0.46 -10.84 0.06
N THR A 117 -0.38 -10.29 0.93
CA THR A 117 -1.39 -9.31 0.51
C THR A 117 -0.72 -7.97 0.22
N LEU A 118 -1.37 -7.11 -0.57
CA LEU A 118 -0.89 -5.73 -0.81
C LEU A 118 -0.75 -4.95 0.51
N GLN A 119 -1.64 -5.20 1.46
CA GLN A 119 -1.55 -4.60 2.80
C GLN A 119 -0.27 -5.02 3.55
N GLN A 120 0.15 -6.28 3.43
CA GLN A 120 1.41 -6.75 4.01
C GLN A 120 2.60 -6.12 3.30
N LEU A 121 2.62 -6.12 1.96
CA LEU A 121 3.68 -5.47 1.19
C LEU A 121 3.84 -4.00 1.55
N ALA A 122 2.73 -3.25 1.61
CA ALA A 122 2.74 -1.84 1.95
C ALA A 122 3.30 -1.56 3.35
N ARG A 123 2.93 -2.39 4.34
CA ARG A 123 3.49 -2.28 5.70
C ARG A 123 5.00 -2.54 5.70
N HIS A 124 5.46 -3.56 4.98
CA HIS A 124 6.89 -3.88 4.88
C HIS A 124 7.67 -2.77 4.15
N HIS A 125 7.14 -2.24 3.05
CA HIS A 125 7.72 -1.11 2.32
C HIS A 125 7.92 0.10 3.24
N VAL A 126 6.87 0.50 3.94
CA VAL A 126 6.91 1.68 4.81
C VAL A 126 7.82 1.43 6.02
N ALA A 127 7.78 0.25 6.63
CA ALA A 127 8.69 -0.10 7.72
C ALA A 127 10.16 0.01 7.31
N ARG A 128 10.52 -0.50 6.12
CA ARG A 128 11.86 -0.35 5.54
C ARG A 128 12.23 1.12 5.36
N LYS A 129 11.37 1.90 4.70
CA LYS A 129 11.60 3.34 4.46
C LYS A 129 11.82 4.13 5.75
N TYR A 130 11.10 3.84 6.82
CA TYR A 130 11.28 4.50 8.12
C TYR A 130 12.56 4.03 8.84
N ALA A 131 12.92 2.75 8.72
CA ALA A 131 14.17 2.24 9.26
C ALA A 131 15.39 2.89 8.60
N ASP A 132 15.39 3.00 7.26
CA ASP A 132 16.48 3.60 6.49
C ASP A 132 16.70 5.08 6.84
N ARG A 133 15.60 5.82 7.08
CA ARG A 133 15.67 7.22 7.52
C ARG A 133 16.29 7.36 8.91
N LYS A 134 16.07 6.39 9.80
CA LYS A 134 16.63 6.39 11.15
C LYS A 134 18.14 6.15 11.15
N THR A 135 18.65 5.37 10.19
CA THR A 135 20.08 5.04 10.08
C THR A 135 20.89 6.09 9.32
N ALA A 136 20.25 6.99 8.58
CA ALA A 136 20.89 8.07 7.83
C ALA A 136 21.13 9.35 8.67
N THR A 137 20.82 9.30 9.97
CA THR A 137 21.02 10.39 10.95
C THR A 137 22.08 9.98 11.95
#